data_AF-A0A535WNR3-F1
#
_entry.id   AF-A0A535WNR3-F1
#
_cell.length_a   1.000
_cell.length_b   1.000
_cell.length_c   1.000
_cell.angle_alpha   90.00
_cell.angle_beta   90.00
_cell.angle_gamma   90.00
#
_symmetry.space_group_name_H-M   'P 1'
#
loop_
_entity.id
_entity.type
_entity.pdbx_description
1 polymer ?
#
loop_
_entity_poly.entity_id
_entity_poly.type
_entity_poly.pdbx_seq_one_letter_code
_entity_poly.pdbx_strand_id
1 'polypeptide(L)'
;MFRSRLEPGRGMLIEPCSGIHMLFMRFPIDALFLDRRDRVRKVYRRLPAWYGMVPIVIGARKVIELPPGTLDGLELPRGEQLKLQFA
;
A
#
# COMPACT_ATOMS: atom_id res chain seq x y z
N MET A 1 6.28 8.02 8.11
CA MET A 1 7.02 7.86 9.39
C MET A 1 6.66 9.04 10.29
N PHE A 2 6.61 8.92 11.62
CA PHE A 2 6.10 9.93 12.61
C PHE A 2 4.59 9.94 12.95
N ARG A 3 3.78 8.98 12.46
CA ARG A 3 2.45 8.69 13.02
C ARG A 3 2.52 7.48 13.94
N SER A 4 1.67 7.46 14.98
CA SER A 4 1.52 6.30 15.89
C SER A 4 0.68 5.19 15.26
N ARG A 5 -0.26 5.56 14.38
CA ARG A 5 -1.16 4.65 13.64
C ARG A 5 -1.71 5.35 12.39
N LEU A 6 -2.18 4.57 11.41
CA LEU A 6 -3.12 5.04 10.39
C LEU A 6 -4.56 4.82 10.91
N GLU A 7 -5.42 5.85 10.78
CA GLU A 7 -6.83 5.76 11.18
C GLU A 7 -7.56 4.72 10.31
N PRO A 8 -8.41 3.85 10.89
CA PRO A 8 -9.26 2.95 10.12
C PRO A 8 -10.09 3.72 9.07
N GLY A 9 -10.20 3.16 7.86
CA GLY A 9 -10.95 3.78 6.77
C GLY A 9 -10.22 4.92 6.06
N ARG A 10 -9.01 5.30 6.47
CA ARG A 10 -8.15 6.24 5.75
C ARG A 10 -6.86 5.55 5.30
N GLY A 11 -6.38 5.95 4.13
CA GLY A 11 -5.10 5.51 3.56
C GLY A 11 -4.30 6.69 3.04
N MET A 12 -3.02 6.45 2.75
CA MET A 12 -2.15 7.43 2.12
C MET A 12 -1.79 6.95 0.72
N LEU A 13 -2.17 7.73 -0.30
CA LEU A 13 -1.73 7.50 -1.67
C LEU A 13 -0.37 8.17 -1.88
N ILE A 14 0.59 7.41 -2.39
CA ILE A 14 1.90 7.88 -2.81
C ILE A 14 1.98 7.72 -4.32
N GLU A 15 2.07 8.84 -5.04
CA GLU A 15 2.23 8.90 -6.49
C GLU A 15 3.20 10.04 -6.85
N PRO A 16 4.20 9.80 -7.73
CA PRO A 16 4.56 8.54 -8.36
C PRO A 16 5.36 7.62 -7.41
N CYS A 17 4.98 6.36 -7.31
CA CYS A 17 5.68 5.37 -6.48
C CYS A 17 5.60 3.96 -7.08
N SER A 18 6.74 3.28 -7.17
CA SER A 18 6.85 1.89 -7.62
C SER A 18 7.50 0.97 -6.58
N GLY A 19 7.89 1.51 -5.43
CA GLY A 19 8.56 0.82 -4.34
C GLY A 19 8.51 1.67 -3.09
N ILE A 20 8.25 1.05 -1.94
CA ILE A 20 8.25 1.72 -0.64
C ILE A 20 9.35 1.13 0.24
N HIS A 21 9.79 1.88 1.22
CA HIS A 21 10.66 1.38 2.26
C HIS A 21 9.92 1.39 3.60
N MET A 22 10.18 0.37 4.40
CA MET A 22 9.69 0.23 5.78
C MET A 22 10.72 0.74 6.80
N LEU A 23 11.77 1.42 6.34
CA LEU A 23 13.00 1.69 7.10
C LEU A 23 12.91 2.55 8.36
N PHE A 24 11.80 3.10 8.81
CA PHE A 24 11.64 3.71 10.15
C PHE A 24 10.16 3.65 10.52
N MET A 25 9.47 2.63 9.98
CA MET A 25 8.06 2.38 10.22
C MET A 25 7.91 1.77 11.61
N ARG A 26 7.13 2.44 12.45
CA ARG A 26 6.89 2.01 13.85
C ARG A 26 5.88 0.89 13.98
N PHE A 27 5.09 0.64 12.93
CA PHE A 27 4.01 -0.34 12.92
C PHE A 27 3.91 -0.99 11.52
N PRO A 28 3.37 -2.22 11.42
CA PRO A 28 3.12 -2.86 10.13
C PRO A 28 2.02 -2.14 9.37
N ILE A 29 2.05 -2.23 8.04
CA ILE A 29 1.00 -1.67 7.17
C ILE A 29 0.58 -2.66 6.11
N ASP A 30 -0.59 -2.42 5.53
CA ASP A 30 -0.93 -3.02 4.24
C ASP A 30 -0.51 -2.05 3.13
N ALA A 31 0.11 -2.57 2.07
CA ALA A 31 0.54 -1.78 0.93
C ALA A 31 -0.05 -2.33 -0.37
N LEU A 32 -0.78 -1.48 -1.08
CA LEU A 32 -1.43 -1.81 -2.34
C LEU A 32 -0.76 -1.05 -3.48
N PHE A 33 -0.11 -1.78 -4.37
CA PHE A 33 0.56 -1.21 -5.54
C PHE A 33 -0.40 -1.20 -6.73
N LEU A 34 -0.60 -0.05 -7.34
CA LEU A 34 -1.46 0.15 -8.51
C LEU A 34 -0.68 0.69 -9.71
N ASP A 35 -1.19 0.46 -10.92
CA ASP A 35 -0.68 1.11 -12.13
C ASP A 35 -1.28 2.51 -12.35
N ARG A 36 -1.00 3.12 -13.52
CA ARG A 36 -1.51 4.45 -13.88
C ARG A 36 -3.03 4.51 -14.03
N ARG A 37 -3.69 3.37 -14.21
CA ARG A 37 -5.14 3.24 -14.41
C ARG A 37 -5.83 2.68 -13.15
N ASP A 38 -5.18 2.81 -12.00
CA ASP A 38 -5.65 2.34 -10.71
C ASP A 38 -5.92 0.83 -10.66
N ARG A 39 -5.17 0.04 -11.44
CA ARG A 39 -5.29 -1.42 -11.44
C ARG A 39 -4.29 -2.06 -10.50
N VAL A 40 -4.73 -3.07 -9.77
CA VAL A 40 -3.91 -3.81 -8.81
C VAL A 40 -2.71 -4.47 -9.51
N ARG A 41 -1.51 -4.15 -9.04
CA ARG A 41 -0.25 -4.76 -9.51
C ARG A 41 0.29 -5.73 -8.48
N LYS A 42 0.27 -5.37 -7.21
CA LYS A 42 0.72 -6.20 -6.11
C LYS A 42 0.03 -5.78 -4.82
N VAL A 43 -0.24 -6.76 -3.97
CA VAL A 43 -0.77 -6.57 -2.63
C VAL A 43 0.27 -7.11 -1.65
N TYR A 44 0.67 -6.30 -0.68
CA TYR A 44 1.42 -6.73 0.49
C TYR A 44 0.53 -6.54 1.71
N ARG A 45 0.15 -7.64 2.35
CA ARG A 45 -0.62 -7.62 3.60
C ARG A 45 0.33 -7.70 4.78
N ARG A 46 0.04 -6.93 5.83
CA ARG A 46 0.75 -6.93 7.12
C ARG A 46 2.27 -6.86 6.94
N LEU A 47 2.71 -5.97 6.05
CA LEU A 47 4.12 -5.74 5.79
C LEU A 47 4.79 -5.31 7.10
N PRO A 48 5.79 -6.05 7.61
CA PRO A 48 6.34 -5.80 8.94
C PRO A 48 6.98 -4.42 9.08
N ALA A 49 6.89 -3.86 10.29
CA ALA A 49 7.74 -2.75 10.70
C ALA A 49 9.21 -3.13 10.48
N TRP A 50 10.04 -2.18 10.07
CA TRP A 50 11.48 -2.40 9.83
C TRP A 50 11.82 -3.47 8.78
N TYR A 51 10.89 -3.85 7.89
CA TYR A 51 11.15 -4.80 6.80
C TYR A 51 12.28 -4.37 5.84
N GLY A 52 12.70 -3.10 5.88
CA GLY A 52 13.75 -2.57 5.01
C GLY A 52 13.17 -2.05 3.69
N MET A 53 13.71 -2.49 2.57
CA MET A 53 13.26 -2.08 1.23
C MET A 53 12.26 -3.10 0.66
N VAL A 54 11.07 -2.65 0.28
CA VAL A 54 10.14 -3.50 -0.49
C VAL A 54 10.63 -3.55 -1.93
N PRO A 55 10.66 -4.75 -2.57
CA PRO A 55 11.06 -4.88 -3.96
C PRO A 55 10.22 -3.97 -4.87
N ILE A 56 10.89 -3.38 -5.87
CA ILE A 56 10.23 -2.55 -6.87
C ILE A 56 9.18 -3.40 -7.62
N VAL A 57 7.94 -2.92 -7.65
CA VAL A 57 6.85 -3.59 -8.34
C VAL A 57 6.77 -3.07 -9.77
N ILE A 58 7.09 -3.94 -10.73
CA ILE A 58 7.11 -3.59 -12.14
C ILE A 58 5.70 -3.21 -12.63
N GLY A 59 5.62 -2.03 -13.23
CA GLY A 59 4.38 -1.45 -13.74
C GLY A 59 3.50 -0.80 -12.67
N ALA A 60 3.92 -0.80 -11.40
CA ALA A 60 3.30 0.04 -10.39
C ALA A 60 3.74 1.50 -10.60
N ARG A 61 2.80 2.42 -10.38
CA ARG A 61 3.01 3.87 -10.41
C ARG A 61 2.42 4.56 -9.18
N LYS A 62 1.61 3.85 -8.41
CA LYS A 62 0.96 4.33 -7.21
C LYS A 62 1.09 3.28 -6.12
N VAL A 63 1.24 3.72 -4.88
CA VAL A 63 1.16 2.85 -3.70
C VAL A 63 0.19 3.45 -2.70
N ILE A 64 -0.73 2.64 -2.19
CA ILE A 64 -1.63 3.02 -1.11
C ILE A 64 -1.15 2.33 0.15
N GLU A 65 -0.75 3.11 1.14
CA GLU A 65 -0.44 2.64 2.50
C GLU A 65 -1.71 2.69 3.34
N LEU A 66 -2.05 1.55 3.94
CA LEU A 66 -3.27 1.34 4.73
C LEU A 66 -2.92 0.81 6.12
N PRO A 67 -3.80 1.01 7.12
CA PRO A 67 -3.67 0.33 8.40
C PRO A 67 -3.52 -1.19 8.22
N PRO A 68 -2.75 -1.87 9.07
CA PRO A 68 -2.54 -3.31 8.95
C PRO A 68 -3.86 -4.08 9.09
N GLY A 69 -4.07 -5.05 8.21
CA GLY A 69 -5.28 -5.86 8.18
C GLY A 69 -6.48 -5.22 7.49
N THR A 70 -6.33 -4.06 6.87
CA THR A 70 -7.37 -3.43 6.03
C THR A 70 -7.68 -4.28 4.79
N LEU A 71 -6.68 -4.99 4.28
CA LEU A 71 -6.79 -5.84 3.08
C LEU A 71 -7.08 -7.30 3.42
N ASP A 72 -7.30 -7.64 4.69
CA ASP A 72 -7.62 -9.00 5.11
C ASP A 72 -9.04 -9.36 4.65
N GLY A 73 -9.20 -10.57 4.09
CA GLY A 73 -10.48 -11.04 3.56
C GLY A 73 -10.91 -10.40 2.23
N LEU A 74 -10.19 -9.39 1.72
CA LEU A 74 -10.45 -8.80 0.40
C LEU A 74 -9.70 -9.55 -0.70
N GLU A 75 -10.43 -9.99 -1.72
CA GLU A 75 -9.87 -10.53 -2.95
C GLU A 75 -9.51 -9.39 -3.90
N LEU A 76 -8.21 -9.16 -4.09
CA LEU A 76 -7.67 -8.11 -4.95
C LEU A 76 -6.74 -8.75 -5.99
N PRO A 77 -7.31 -9.41 -7.02
CA PRO A 77 -6.52 -10.05 -8.05
C PRO A 77 -5.74 -9.01 -8.86
N ARG A 78 -4.59 -9.41 -9.40
CA ARG A 78 -3.79 -8.54 -10.26
C ARG A 78 -4.62 -8.15 -11.50
N GLY A 79 -4.68 -6.87 -11.80
CA GLY A 79 -5.45 -6.29 -12.90
C GLY A 79 -6.81 -5.75 -12.50
N GLU A 80 -7.30 -6.06 -11.29
CA GLU A 80 -8.54 -5.51 -10.74
C GLU A 80 -8.48 -3.99 -10.71
N GLN A 81 -9.53 -3.32 -11.19
CA GLN A 81 -9.57 -1.87 -11.26
C GLN A 81 -10.27 -1.30 -10.03
N LEU A 82 -9.60 -0.39 -9.33
CA LEU A 82 -10.13 0.23 -8.14
C LEU A 82 -10.55 1.67 -8.40
N LYS A 83 -11.60 2.11 -7.70
CA LYS A 83 -12.02 3.50 -7.68
C LYS A 83 -11.46 4.16 -6.42
N LEU A 84 -10.55 5.10 -6.60
CA LEU A 84 -9.99 5.89 -5.51
C LEU A 84 -10.90 7.10 -5.24
N GLN A 85 -11.26 7.30 -3.98
CA GLN A 85 -11.99 8.48 -3.52
C GLN A 85 -11.11 9.23 -2.54
N PHE A 86 -10.94 10.53 -2.76
CA PHE A 86 -10.19 11.43 -1.89
C PHE A 86 -11.19 12.31 -1.16
N ALA A 87 -11.04 12.40 0.16
CA ALA A 87 -11.86 13.22 1.04
C ALA A 87 -11.04 14.38 1.59
#